data_AF-A0A2A5X507-F1
#
_entry.id   AF-A0A2A5X507-F1
#
_cell.length_a   1.000
_cell.length_b   1.000
_cell.length_c   1.000
_cell.angle_alpha   90.00
_cell.angle_beta   90.00
_cell.angle_gamma   90.00
#
_symmetry.space_group_name_H-M   'P 1'
#
loop_
_entity.id
_entity.type
_entity.pdbx_description
1 polymer ?
#
loop_
_entity_poly.entity_id
_entity_poly.type
_entity_poly.pdbx_seq_one_letter_code
_entity_poly.pdbx_strand_id
1 'polypeptide(L)'
;MGCRNFLIKLFFSFSLLSSAQIQLDSILLPQKINETSGLEYYDDYLITHNDSGNAPKLYVTNLEGKLVLESRIHGTINRDWEDLASDGSHYFIADIGNNKGKRKDLTIYILNAKLILEDSIHFDYKAQTNFEKRKKHRFDAEALTVVGDSLLLFSKDRKQFNTQLYTIPKLGGNYTLVPIAEWAVGALITAADYDQENQLLVLTGYHTDWQQFFYLIPNFILDQVRNIQPKKYLLPLEKAQVEAIKIIDKNHFWITSEDEGGGHPRLFKITLD
;
A
#
# COMPACT_ATOMS: atom_id res chain seq x y z
N MET A 1 46.14 58.67 -20.90
CA MET A 1 45.36 58.01 -19.83
C MET A 1 43.90 57.99 -20.25
N GLY A 2 43.33 56.80 -20.48
CA GLY A 2 41.94 56.65 -20.91
C GLY A 2 41.60 55.19 -21.10
N CYS A 3 41.48 54.46 -19.99
CA CYS A 3 41.13 53.03 -20.00
C CYS A 3 39.62 52.91 -20.23
N ARG A 4 39.22 52.19 -21.28
CA ARG A 4 37.82 52.00 -21.69
C ARG A 4 37.38 50.62 -21.21
N ASN A 5 36.63 50.57 -20.11
CA ASN A 5 36.15 49.32 -19.51
C ASN A 5 35.06 48.68 -20.38
N PHE A 6 35.31 47.44 -20.82
CA PHE A 6 34.35 46.59 -21.52
C PHE A 6 33.61 45.74 -20.47
N LEU A 7 32.32 46.02 -20.25
CA LEU A 7 31.47 45.23 -19.35
C LEU A 7 30.84 44.07 -20.12
N ILE A 8 31.34 42.86 -19.88
CA ILE A 8 30.71 41.61 -20.34
C ILE A 8 29.50 41.35 -19.42
N LYS A 9 28.29 41.46 -19.95
CA LYS A 9 27.08 41.01 -19.25
C LYS A 9 26.95 39.50 -19.41
N LEU A 10 27.29 38.77 -18.35
CA LEU A 10 27.07 37.34 -18.25
C LEU A 10 25.60 37.08 -17.89
N PHE A 11 24.81 36.55 -18.82
CA PHE A 11 23.44 36.11 -18.55
C PHE A 11 23.51 34.71 -17.92
N PHE A 12 23.21 34.62 -16.62
CA PHE A 12 22.93 33.35 -15.95
C PHE A 12 21.49 32.94 -16.29
N SER A 13 21.31 31.95 -17.16
CA SER A 13 20.03 31.26 -17.31
C SER A 13 19.84 30.34 -16.10
N PHE A 14 19.03 30.76 -15.14
CA PHE A 14 18.53 29.87 -14.09
C PHE A 14 17.56 28.88 -14.73
N SER A 15 18.01 27.65 -14.98
CA SER A 15 17.12 26.52 -15.25
C SER A 15 16.41 26.17 -13.95
N LEU A 16 15.13 26.52 -13.83
CA LEU A 16 14.26 26.06 -12.75
C LEU A 16 14.11 24.54 -12.89
N LEU A 17 14.87 23.79 -12.09
CA LEU A 17 14.60 22.38 -11.85
C LEU A 17 13.29 22.30 -11.07
N SER A 18 12.18 22.08 -11.76
CA SER A 18 10.92 21.74 -11.10
C SER A 18 11.10 20.36 -10.47
N SER A 19 11.23 20.33 -9.14
CA SER A 19 11.05 19.10 -8.38
C SER A 19 9.57 18.74 -8.42
N ALA A 20 9.24 17.51 -8.80
CA ALA A 20 7.88 16.99 -8.73
C ALA A 20 7.26 17.31 -7.36
N GLN A 21 6.11 17.96 -7.39
CA GLN A 21 5.41 18.42 -6.19
C GLN A 21 4.23 17.48 -5.93
N ILE A 22 4.01 17.17 -4.64
CA ILE A 22 2.84 16.42 -4.20
C ILE A 22 1.83 17.40 -3.64
N GLN A 23 0.63 17.41 -4.22
CA GLN A 23 -0.53 18.12 -3.69
C GLN A 23 -1.46 17.13 -2.98
N LEU A 24 -2.08 17.55 -1.87
CA LEU A 24 -2.93 16.71 -1.02
C LEU A 24 -4.22 17.42 -0.69
N ASP A 25 -5.35 16.83 -1.08
CA ASP A 25 -6.69 17.23 -0.64
C ASP A 25 -7.25 16.18 0.32
N SER A 26 -7.66 16.58 1.53
CA SER A 26 -8.12 15.65 2.57
C SER A 26 -9.63 15.67 2.79
N ILE A 27 -10.20 14.50 3.02
CA ILE A 27 -11.61 14.27 3.34
C ILE A 27 -11.68 13.45 4.64
N LEU A 28 -12.58 13.82 5.54
CA LEU A 28 -12.79 13.05 6.77
C LEU A 28 -13.61 11.79 6.47
N LEU A 29 -13.11 10.66 6.96
CA LEU A 29 -13.85 9.40 6.98
C LEU A 29 -14.60 9.24 8.33
N PRO A 30 -15.70 8.47 8.34
CA PRO A 30 -16.41 8.11 9.56
C PRO A 30 -15.51 7.45 10.60
N GLN A 31 -15.65 7.80 11.89
CA GLN A 31 -14.86 7.21 12.99
C GLN A 31 -14.96 5.68 13.10
N LYS A 32 -16.01 5.07 12.55
CA LYS A 32 -16.15 3.61 12.48
C LYS A 32 -15.12 2.95 11.55
N ILE A 33 -14.41 3.73 10.72
CA ILE A 33 -13.34 3.32 9.80
C ILE A 33 -11.97 3.79 10.36
N ASN A 34 -11.80 3.80 11.68
CA ASN A 34 -10.67 4.43 12.38
C ASN A 34 -9.29 3.81 12.07
N GLU A 35 -9.24 2.53 11.69
CA GLU A 35 -8.01 1.76 11.45
C GLU A 35 -7.95 1.32 9.98
N THR A 36 -8.30 2.22 9.06
CA THR A 36 -8.38 1.96 7.62
C THR A 36 -7.05 1.47 7.03
N SER A 37 -7.01 0.24 6.51
CA SER A 37 -5.75 -0.44 6.09
C SER A 37 -5.79 -1.09 4.69
N GLY A 38 -6.88 -0.95 3.92
CA GLY A 38 -6.92 -1.41 2.52
C GLY A 38 -7.86 -0.55 1.70
N LEU A 39 -7.64 -0.40 0.40
CA LEU A 39 -8.48 0.47 -0.43
C LEU A 39 -8.63 -0.06 -1.85
N GLU A 40 -9.88 -0.24 -2.27
CA GLU A 40 -10.21 -0.65 -3.63
C GLU A 40 -11.45 0.08 -4.17
N TYR A 41 -11.66 0.05 -5.47
CA TYR A 41 -12.92 0.45 -6.07
C TYR A 41 -14.00 -0.62 -5.90
N TYR A 42 -15.22 -0.15 -5.66
CA TYR A 42 -16.44 -0.95 -5.67
C TYR A 42 -17.48 -0.20 -6.49
N ASP A 43 -17.56 -0.55 -7.79
CA ASP A 43 -18.24 0.27 -8.80
C ASP A 43 -17.73 1.72 -8.76
N ASP A 44 -18.63 2.70 -8.61
CA ASP A 44 -18.32 4.14 -8.50
C ASP A 44 -17.92 4.58 -7.07
N TYR A 45 -17.75 3.62 -6.15
CA TYR A 45 -17.44 3.84 -4.74
C TYR A 45 -16.04 3.35 -4.38
N LEU A 46 -15.58 3.71 -3.19
CA LEU A 46 -14.40 3.12 -2.55
C LEU A 46 -14.83 2.10 -1.50
N ILE A 47 -14.08 1.03 -1.35
CA ILE A 47 -14.26 0.00 -0.33
C ILE A 47 -12.97 -0.19 0.47
N THR A 48 -13.12 -0.33 1.79
CA THR A 48 -12.01 -0.43 2.74
C THR A 48 -12.37 -1.32 3.93
N HIS A 49 -11.41 -1.64 4.79
CA HIS A 49 -11.60 -2.32 6.06
C HIS A 49 -10.77 -1.69 7.17
N ASN A 50 -11.17 -1.93 8.41
CA ASN A 50 -10.29 -1.68 9.56
C ASN A 50 -9.25 -2.81 9.70
N ASP A 51 -8.11 -2.48 10.30
CA ASP A 51 -7.03 -3.40 10.67
C ASP A 51 -7.41 -4.31 11.87
N SER A 52 -6.41 -4.82 12.57
CA SER A 52 -6.36 -5.93 13.50
C SER A 52 -7.46 -6.00 14.55
N GLY A 53 -8.10 -7.17 14.65
CA GLY A 53 -9.00 -7.51 15.76
C GLY A 53 -10.37 -6.84 15.69
N ASN A 54 -10.65 -6.09 14.63
CA ASN A 54 -11.96 -5.52 14.35
C ASN A 54 -12.98 -6.58 13.91
N ALA A 55 -14.23 -6.16 13.72
CA ALA A 55 -15.22 -7.00 13.05
C ALA A 55 -14.79 -7.25 11.59
N PRO A 56 -14.97 -8.47 11.03
CA PRO A 56 -14.68 -8.76 9.62
C PRO A 56 -15.72 -8.09 8.73
N LYS A 57 -15.50 -6.80 8.46
CA LYS A 57 -16.41 -5.93 7.71
C LYS A 57 -15.64 -5.16 6.65
N LEU A 58 -16.29 -5.00 5.51
CA LEU A 58 -15.93 -4.00 4.52
C LEU A 58 -16.86 -2.79 4.65
N TYR A 59 -16.31 -1.62 4.44
CA TYR A 59 -16.99 -0.33 4.48
C TYR A 59 -16.89 0.32 3.12
N VAL A 60 -18.02 0.69 2.54
CA VAL A 60 -18.10 1.35 1.23
C VAL A 60 -18.41 2.82 1.43
N THR A 61 -17.59 3.71 0.87
CA THR A 61 -17.79 5.15 0.89
C THR A 61 -17.92 5.71 -0.52
N ASN A 62 -18.65 6.81 -0.69
CA ASN A 62 -18.49 7.60 -1.91
C ASN A 62 -17.12 8.32 -1.92
N LEU A 63 -16.82 9.00 -3.02
CA LEU A 63 -15.56 9.73 -3.18
C LEU A 63 -15.46 10.96 -2.27
N GLU A 64 -16.58 11.41 -1.68
CA GLU A 64 -16.63 12.43 -0.64
C GLU A 64 -16.50 11.84 0.78
N GLY A 65 -16.11 10.57 0.93
CA GLY A 65 -15.83 9.92 2.22
C GLY A 65 -17.07 9.56 3.05
N LYS A 66 -18.28 9.74 2.52
CA LYS A 66 -19.52 9.39 3.21
C LYS A 66 -19.76 7.88 3.11
N LEU A 67 -19.97 7.23 4.26
CA LEU A 67 -20.37 5.82 4.31
C LEU A 67 -21.70 5.58 3.58
N VAL A 68 -21.70 4.59 2.69
CA VAL A 68 -22.84 4.15 1.90
C VAL A 68 -23.32 2.76 2.35
N LEU A 69 -22.38 1.84 2.60
CA LEU A 69 -22.68 0.45 2.96
C LEU A 69 -21.66 -0.11 3.96
N GLU A 70 -22.14 -0.97 4.85
CA GLU A 70 -21.30 -1.88 5.63
C GLU A 70 -21.67 -3.32 5.26
N SER A 71 -20.67 -4.12 4.90
CA SER A 71 -20.87 -5.53 4.58
C SER A 71 -20.06 -6.39 5.54
N ARG A 72 -20.72 -7.28 6.29
CA ARG A 72 -20.02 -8.29 7.09
C ARG A 72 -19.61 -9.44 6.19
N ILE A 73 -18.34 -9.81 6.23
CA ILE A 73 -17.82 -10.94 5.49
C ILE A 73 -17.98 -12.19 6.36
N HIS A 74 -18.93 -13.04 5.99
CA HIS A 74 -19.21 -14.27 6.71
C HIS A 74 -18.17 -15.35 6.36
N GLY A 75 -17.82 -16.18 7.35
CA GLY A 75 -16.82 -17.25 7.17
C GLY A 75 -15.37 -16.80 7.36
N THR A 76 -15.13 -15.52 7.67
CA THR A 76 -13.80 -14.97 7.91
C THR A 76 -13.65 -14.42 9.32
N ILE A 77 -12.41 -14.24 9.73
CA ILE A 77 -12.03 -13.48 10.93
C ILE A 77 -11.07 -12.37 10.49
N ASN A 78 -11.14 -11.22 11.14
CA ASN A 78 -10.11 -10.20 11.03
C ASN A 78 -9.12 -10.39 12.18
N ARG A 79 -8.03 -11.12 11.88
CA ARG A 79 -6.96 -11.33 12.84
C ARG A 79 -5.87 -10.26 12.73
N ASP A 80 -5.50 -9.88 11.51
CA ASP A 80 -4.55 -8.81 11.15
C ASP A 80 -4.80 -8.53 9.64
N TRP A 81 -5.92 -7.89 9.30
CA TRP A 81 -6.26 -7.52 7.91
C TRP A 81 -5.52 -6.27 7.49
N GLU A 82 -4.60 -6.41 6.53
CA GLU A 82 -3.62 -5.36 6.23
C GLU A 82 -3.73 -4.76 4.83
N ASP A 83 -4.46 -5.37 3.89
CA ASP A 83 -4.64 -4.79 2.56
C ASP A 83 -5.82 -5.42 1.80
N LEU A 84 -6.27 -4.74 0.74
CA LEU A 84 -7.34 -5.14 -0.16
C LEU A 84 -6.94 -4.94 -1.62
N ALA A 85 -7.06 -5.98 -2.43
CA ALA A 85 -6.83 -5.91 -3.88
C ALA A 85 -8.01 -6.47 -4.67
N SER A 86 -8.12 -6.12 -5.95
CA SER A 86 -9.12 -6.69 -6.86
C SER A 86 -8.52 -7.01 -8.23
N ASP A 87 -9.08 -8.02 -8.88
CA ASP A 87 -8.82 -8.32 -10.31
C ASP A 87 -10.00 -7.96 -11.22
N GLY A 88 -10.95 -7.18 -10.71
CA GLY A 88 -12.19 -6.79 -11.38
C GLY A 88 -13.31 -7.84 -11.30
N SER A 89 -13.01 -9.08 -10.92
CA SER A 89 -14.00 -10.15 -10.71
C SER A 89 -14.08 -10.62 -9.27
N HIS A 90 -12.95 -10.59 -8.57
CA HIS A 90 -12.81 -10.98 -7.17
C HIS A 90 -12.11 -9.89 -6.37
N TYR A 91 -12.43 -9.86 -5.08
CA TYR A 91 -11.72 -9.09 -4.06
C TYR A 91 -10.86 -10.04 -3.21
N PHE A 92 -9.66 -9.59 -2.87
CA PHE A 92 -8.68 -10.32 -2.07
C PHE A 92 -8.44 -9.54 -0.78
N ILE A 93 -8.92 -10.07 0.34
CA ILE A 93 -8.68 -9.48 1.68
C ILE A 93 -7.46 -10.15 2.30
N ALA A 94 -6.45 -9.38 2.65
CA ALA A 94 -5.18 -9.89 3.13
C ALA A 94 -5.12 -9.95 4.67
N ASP A 95 -5.42 -11.12 5.28
CA ASP A 95 -5.17 -11.40 6.71
C ASP A 95 -3.73 -11.91 6.90
N ILE A 96 -2.78 -11.00 6.72
CA ILE A 96 -1.36 -11.29 6.48
C ILE A 96 -0.40 -10.67 7.50
N GLY A 97 -0.91 -9.78 8.36
CA GLY A 97 -0.14 -9.16 9.41
C GLY A 97 0.42 -10.19 10.40
N ASN A 98 1.67 -9.99 10.80
CA ASN A 98 2.39 -10.87 11.71
C ASN A 98 3.39 -10.09 12.57
N ASN A 99 2.96 -8.93 13.09
CA ASN A 99 3.66 -8.02 13.98
C ASN A 99 4.59 -8.64 15.06
N LYS A 100 4.25 -9.85 15.53
CA LYS A 100 4.92 -10.58 16.63
C LYS A 100 5.70 -11.82 16.17
N GLY A 101 5.73 -12.12 14.87
CA GLY A 101 6.47 -13.23 14.26
C GLY A 101 5.96 -14.62 14.62
N LYS A 102 4.71 -14.74 15.07
CA LYS A 102 4.13 -15.97 15.64
C LYS A 102 2.98 -16.58 14.84
N ARG A 103 2.44 -15.86 13.85
CA ARG A 103 1.34 -16.34 12.99
C ARG A 103 1.81 -17.55 12.19
N LYS A 104 0.91 -18.53 12.00
CA LYS A 104 1.09 -19.74 11.18
C LYS A 104 -0.12 -19.98 10.26
N ASP A 105 -0.97 -18.97 10.18
CA ASP A 105 -2.33 -18.97 9.68
C ASP A 105 -2.54 -17.70 8.84
N LEU A 106 -1.54 -17.35 8.03
CA LEU A 106 -1.63 -16.23 7.10
C LEU A 106 -2.58 -16.63 5.99
N THR A 107 -3.55 -15.76 5.72
CA THR A 107 -4.69 -16.08 4.87
C THR A 107 -4.99 -14.90 3.96
N ILE A 108 -5.29 -15.17 2.68
CA ILE A 108 -5.92 -14.20 1.79
C ILE A 108 -7.29 -14.77 1.43
N TYR A 109 -8.35 -14.06 1.81
CA TYR A 109 -9.72 -14.45 1.51
C TYR A 109 -10.11 -13.99 0.11
N ILE A 110 -10.72 -14.88 -0.67
CA ILE A 110 -11.19 -14.59 -2.02
C ILE A 110 -12.71 -14.39 -1.97
N LEU A 111 -13.16 -13.19 -2.31
CA LEU A 111 -14.57 -12.85 -2.41
C LEU A 111 -14.96 -12.65 -3.86
N ASN A 112 -16.18 -12.99 -4.25
CA ASN A 112 -16.73 -12.53 -5.52
C ASN A 112 -17.15 -11.05 -5.48
N ALA A 113 -17.58 -10.53 -6.62
CA ALA A 113 -18.10 -9.17 -6.77
C ALA A 113 -19.27 -8.80 -5.82
N LYS A 114 -19.98 -9.78 -5.24
CA LYS A 114 -21.04 -9.55 -4.24
C LYS A 114 -20.52 -9.59 -2.80
N LEU A 115 -19.20 -9.60 -2.62
CA LEU A 115 -18.51 -9.67 -1.32
C LEU A 115 -18.83 -10.95 -0.55
N ILE A 116 -19.14 -12.05 -1.26
CA ILE A 116 -19.37 -13.37 -0.67
C ILE A 116 -18.07 -14.16 -0.74
N LEU A 117 -17.66 -14.74 0.38
CA LEU A 117 -16.49 -15.62 0.45
C LEU A 117 -16.69 -16.85 -0.44
N GLU A 118 -15.74 -17.08 -1.35
CA GLU A 118 -15.72 -18.25 -2.24
C GLU A 118 -14.61 -19.22 -1.90
N ASP A 119 -13.43 -18.72 -1.54
CA ASP A 119 -12.26 -19.55 -1.23
C ASP A 119 -11.23 -18.78 -0.38
N SER A 120 -10.17 -19.47 0.03
CA SER A 120 -9.05 -18.90 0.79
C SER A 120 -7.71 -19.44 0.33
N ILE A 121 -6.72 -18.56 0.26
CA ILE A 121 -5.30 -18.86 0.07
C ILE A 121 -4.67 -18.87 1.45
N HIS A 122 -4.09 -20.00 1.85
CA HIS A 122 -3.28 -20.10 3.05
C HIS A 122 -1.81 -20.15 2.67
N PHE A 123 -0.96 -19.48 3.44
CA PHE A 123 0.47 -19.56 3.17
C PHE A 123 1.37 -19.46 4.39
N ASP A 124 2.58 -19.96 4.21
CA ASP A 124 3.69 -19.81 5.13
C ASP A 124 4.94 -19.30 4.40
N TYR A 125 5.85 -18.66 5.13
CA TYR A 125 7.16 -18.31 4.58
C TYR A 125 8.14 -19.47 4.80
N LYS A 126 8.73 -20.00 3.72
CA LYS A 126 9.69 -21.11 3.79
C LYS A 126 10.83 -20.88 4.79
N ALA A 127 11.26 -19.62 4.93
CA ALA A 127 12.37 -19.22 5.79
C ALA A 127 11.94 -18.94 7.26
N GLN A 128 10.66 -18.88 7.57
CA GLN A 128 10.18 -18.66 8.94
C GLN A 128 10.12 -19.98 9.71
N THR A 129 11.25 -20.37 10.29
CA THR A 129 11.32 -21.58 11.13
C THR A 129 11.14 -21.27 12.62
N ASN A 130 11.30 -20.00 13.02
CA ASN A 130 11.17 -19.53 14.40
C ASN A 130 9.87 -18.73 14.57
N PHE A 131 9.00 -19.16 15.49
CA PHE A 131 7.72 -18.53 15.82
C PHE A 131 7.67 -17.95 17.25
N GLU A 132 8.82 -17.82 17.91
CA GLU A 132 8.94 -17.12 19.18
C GLU A 132 8.61 -15.64 19.01
N LYS A 133 7.88 -15.11 20.00
CA LYS A 133 7.39 -13.73 20.00
C LYS A 133 8.55 -12.74 19.88
N ARG A 134 8.58 -11.97 18.80
CA ARG A 134 9.60 -10.92 18.55
C ARG A 134 9.04 -9.82 17.66
N LYS A 135 9.51 -8.59 17.86
CA LYS A 135 9.06 -7.41 17.07
C LYS A 135 9.88 -7.15 15.81
N LYS A 136 11.08 -7.71 15.70
CA LYS A 136 12.00 -7.48 14.58
C LYS A 136 12.20 -8.77 13.79
N HIS A 137 11.54 -8.86 12.65
CA HIS A 137 11.68 -9.92 11.64
C HIS A 137 11.14 -9.39 10.30
N ARG A 138 11.20 -10.22 9.27
CA ARG A 138 10.80 -9.92 7.88
C ARG A 138 9.62 -10.74 7.36
N PHE A 139 8.96 -11.44 8.28
CA PHE A 139 7.87 -12.39 8.01
C PHE A 139 6.53 -11.78 8.42
N ASP A 140 6.37 -10.52 8.05
CA ASP A 140 5.29 -9.62 8.39
C ASP A 140 4.99 -8.90 7.08
N ALA A 141 3.82 -9.10 6.51
CA ALA A 141 3.46 -8.49 5.24
C ALA A 141 2.20 -7.70 5.41
N GLU A 142 2.17 -6.56 4.76
CA GLU A 142 1.13 -5.55 4.97
C GLU A 142 0.74 -4.86 3.67
N ALA A 143 1.21 -5.35 2.52
CA ALA A 143 0.74 -4.84 1.24
C ALA A 143 0.56 -5.97 0.22
N LEU A 144 -0.50 -5.86 -0.59
CA LEU A 144 -0.92 -6.84 -1.57
C LEU A 144 -1.49 -6.14 -2.80
N THR A 145 -1.11 -6.58 -4.00
CA THR A 145 -1.78 -6.13 -5.23
C THR A 145 -1.90 -7.25 -6.25
N VAL A 146 -2.73 -7.07 -7.27
CA VAL A 146 -2.89 -8.01 -8.39
C VAL A 146 -1.95 -7.59 -9.52
N VAL A 147 -1.14 -8.53 -10.02
CA VAL A 147 -0.29 -8.34 -11.22
C VAL A 147 -0.52 -9.51 -12.16
N GLY A 148 -1.28 -9.27 -13.24
CA GLY A 148 -1.72 -10.32 -14.16
C GLY A 148 -2.45 -11.46 -13.44
N ASP A 149 -1.91 -12.67 -13.55
CA ASP A 149 -2.49 -13.89 -12.98
C ASP A 149 -2.06 -14.17 -11.52
N SER A 150 -1.29 -13.27 -10.91
CA SER A 150 -0.73 -13.45 -9.57
C SER A 150 -1.10 -12.32 -8.62
N LEU A 151 -1.11 -12.63 -7.34
CA LEU A 151 -0.96 -11.65 -6.28
C LEU A 151 0.53 -11.36 -6.05
N LEU A 152 0.86 -10.10 -5.82
CA LEU A 152 2.19 -9.65 -5.43
C LEU A 152 2.11 -9.10 -4.00
N LEU A 153 2.80 -9.78 -3.09
CA LEU A 153 2.82 -9.51 -1.65
C LEU A 153 4.15 -8.85 -1.26
N PHE A 154 4.09 -7.85 -0.38
CA PHE A 154 5.26 -7.11 0.12
C PHE A 154 5.39 -7.23 1.64
N SER A 155 6.56 -7.67 2.10
CA SER A 155 6.85 -7.75 3.54
C SER A 155 7.45 -6.46 4.11
N LYS A 156 7.24 -6.22 5.42
CA LYS A 156 7.94 -5.22 6.23
C LYS A 156 9.13 -5.90 6.93
N ASP A 157 10.37 -5.55 6.55
CA ASP A 157 11.54 -5.87 7.39
C ASP A 157 11.75 -4.78 8.45
N ARG A 158 11.26 -5.03 9.67
CA ARG A 158 11.37 -4.11 10.81
C ARG A 158 12.79 -3.98 11.40
N LYS A 159 13.79 -4.60 10.77
CA LYS A 159 15.21 -4.51 11.15
C LYS A 159 16.02 -3.75 10.11
N GLN A 160 15.82 -4.05 8.82
CA GLN A 160 16.63 -3.49 7.73
C GLN A 160 15.89 -2.44 6.89
N PHE A 161 14.57 -2.28 7.06
CA PHE A 161 13.74 -1.40 6.23
C PHE A 161 13.78 -1.76 4.74
N ASN A 162 13.94 -3.06 4.47
CA ASN A 162 13.77 -3.66 3.17
C ASN A 162 12.36 -4.23 3.04
N THR A 163 11.92 -4.47 1.82
CA THR A 163 10.70 -5.25 1.54
C THR A 163 11.05 -6.45 0.69
N GLN A 164 10.55 -7.63 1.08
CA GLN A 164 10.64 -8.82 0.24
C GLN A 164 9.36 -9.00 -0.53
N LEU A 165 9.51 -9.37 -1.80
CA LEU A 165 8.40 -9.55 -2.73
C LEU A 165 8.14 -11.03 -2.94
N TYR A 166 6.87 -11.41 -2.94
CA TYR A 166 6.42 -12.79 -3.14
C TYR A 166 5.28 -12.82 -4.14
N THR A 167 5.22 -13.87 -4.95
CA THR A 167 4.09 -14.13 -5.84
C THR A 167 3.26 -15.29 -5.31
N ILE A 168 1.94 -15.17 -5.46
CA ILE A 168 0.97 -16.19 -5.06
C ILE A 168 -0.07 -16.33 -6.17
N PRO A 169 -0.45 -17.54 -6.61
CA PRO A 169 -1.58 -17.70 -7.52
C PRO A 169 -2.87 -17.15 -6.91
N LYS A 170 -3.76 -16.58 -7.73
CA LYS A 170 -5.09 -16.09 -7.31
C LYS A 170 -6.11 -17.23 -7.06
N LEU A 171 -5.64 -18.42 -6.70
CA LEU A 171 -6.45 -19.62 -6.52
C LEU A 171 -6.31 -20.12 -5.10
N GLY A 172 -7.41 -20.48 -4.46
CA GLY A 172 -7.40 -21.04 -3.12
C GLY A 172 -6.54 -22.30 -3.03
N GLY A 173 -5.95 -22.51 -1.85
CA GLY A 173 -4.97 -23.56 -1.64
C GLY A 173 -4.01 -23.26 -0.51
N ASN A 174 -2.95 -24.06 -0.43
CA ASN A 174 -1.87 -23.91 0.54
C ASN A 174 -0.55 -23.68 -0.21
N TYR A 175 0.17 -22.61 0.14
CA TYR A 175 1.40 -22.22 -0.54
C TYR A 175 2.53 -21.97 0.45
N THR A 176 3.74 -22.36 0.08
CA THR A 176 4.96 -22.05 0.85
C THR A 176 5.79 -21.06 0.05
N LEU A 177 5.91 -19.84 0.56
CA LEU A 177 6.47 -18.71 -0.17
C LEU A 177 8.00 -18.63 -0.05
N VAL A 178 8.64 -18.27 -1.16
CA VAL A 178 10.07 -17.92 -1.27
C VAL A 178 10.14 -16.56 -1.95
N PRO A 179 10.96 -15.62 -1.46
CA PRO A 179 10.99 -14.28 -2.04
C PRO A 179 11.53 -14.33 -3.48
N ILE A 180 10.87 -13.61 -4.38
CA ILE A 180 11.32 -13.46 -5.78
C ILE A 180 12.30 -12.29 -5.92
N ALA A 181 12.20 -11.29 -5.05
CA ALA A 181 13.09 -10.14 -4.96
C ALA A 181 13.12 -9.56 -3.54
N GLU A 182 14.06 -8.65 -3.30
CA GLU A 182 14.12 -7.81 -2.10
C GLU A 182 14.54 -6.41 -2.53
N TRP A 183 13.82 -5.39 -2.06
CA TRP A 183 14.10 -3.99 -2.36
C TRP A 183 14.52 -3.24 -1.10
N ALA A 184 15.60 -2.46 -1.22
CA ALA A 184 16.07 -1.56 -0.17
C ALA A 184 15.29 -0.22 -0.22
N VAL A 185 14.04 -0.25 0.27
CA VAL A 185 13.11 0.88 0.23
C VAL A 185 13.37 1.92 1.34
N GLY A 186 14.09 1.54 2.38
CA GLY A 186 14.42 2.42 3.52
C GLY A 186 13.19 2.91 4.28
N ALA A 187 12.13 2.09 4.33
CA ALA A 187 10.90 2.31 5.08
C ALA A 187 10.21 0.95 5.37
N LEU A 188 9.13 0.98 6.13
CA LEU A 188 8.18 -0.12 6.30
C LEU A 188 7.02 0.10 5.32
N ILE A 189 6.88 -0.77 4.32
CA ILE A 189 5.84 -0.66 3.27
C ILE A 189 4.47 -1.02 3.83
N THR A 190 3.49 -0.14 3.67
CA THR A 190 2.15 -0.24 4.26
C THR A 190 1.03 -0.57 3.29
N ALA A 191 1.17 -0.28 1.99
CA ALA A 191 0.15 -0.62 1.00
C ALA A 191 0.75 -0.68 -0.40
N ALA A 192 0.06 -1.35 -1.33
CA ALA A 192 0.47 -1.46 -2.72
C ALA A 192 -0.74 -1.43 -3.66
N ASP A 193 -0.58 -0.82 -4.84
CA ASP A 193 -1.57 -0.97 -5.92
C ASP A 193 -0.87 -1.01 -7.28
N TYR A 194 -1.49 -1.69 -8.25
CA TYR A 194 -0.96 -1.88 -9.59
C TYR A 194 -2.01 -1.62 -10.66
N ASP A 195 -1.64 -0.76 -11.60
CA ASP A 195 -2.41 -0.48 -12.79
C ASP A 195 -1.80 -1.24 -13.97
N GLN A 196 -2.52 -2.27 -14.41
CA GLN A 196 -2.15 -3.14 -15.53
C GLN A 196 -2.07 -2.41 -16.87
N GLU A 197 -2.94 -1.41 -17.10
CA GLU A 197 -2.98 -0.68 -18.38
C GLU A 197 -1.76 0.22 -18.51
N ASN A 198 -1.41 0.91 -17.43
CA ASN A 198 -0.30 1.86 -17.41
C ASN A 198 1.03 1.24 -16.94
N GLN A 199 1.02 -0.05 -16.58
CA GLN A 199 2.15 -0.76 -16.00
C GLN A 199 2.76 0.02 -14.83
N LEU A 200 1.91 0.54 -13.95
CA LEU A 200 2.31 1.40 -12.87
C LEU A 200 2.09 0.69 -11.54
N LEU A 201 3.18 0.41 -10.82
CA LEU A 201 3.11 -0.05 -9.43
C LEU A 201 3.39 1.14 -8.51
N VAL A 202 2.60 1.25 -7.45
CA VAL A 202 2.80 2.23 -6.38
C VAL A 202 2.82 1.56 -5.01
N LEU A 203 3.57 2.14 -4.08
CA LEU A 203 3.60 1.71 -2.69
C LEU A 203 3.51 2.92 -1.75
N THR A 204 3.03 2.69 -0.54
CA THR A 204 3.21 3.61 0.59
C THR A 204 4.08 2.97 1.66
N GLY A 205 4.62 3.78 2.56
CA GLY A 205 5.31 3.26 3.74
C GLY A 205 5.86 4.37 4.63
N TYR A 206 6.30 4.02 5.82
CA TYR A 206 6.83 4.99 6.78
C TYR A 206 8.16 4.57 7.39
N HIS A 207 8.88 5.55 7.92
CA HIS A 207 10.07 5.30 8.72
C HIS A 207 9.82 5.59 10.20
N THR A 208 10.67 5.09 11.10
CA THR A 208 10.43 5.16 12.56
C THR A 208 10.37 6.56 13.15
N ASP A 209 10.72 7.58 12.38
CA ASP A 209 10.57 9.00 12.69
C ASP A 209 9.24 9.58 12.17
N TRP A 210 8.28 8.73 11.79
CA TRP A 210 6.94 9.05 11.30
C TRP A 210 6.87 9.74 9.94
N GLN A 211 8.00 9.84 9.22
CA GLN A 211 7.98 10.29 7.84
C GLN A 211 7.25 9.27 6.97
N GLN A 212 6.26 9.76 6.23
CA GLN A 212 5.46 8.99 5.28
C GLN A 212 6.07 9.10 3.88
N PHE A 213 6.04 8.02 3.13
CA PHE A 213 6.63 7.92 1.81
C PHE A 213 5.66 7.33 0.80
N PHE A 214 5.79 7.82 -0.43
CA PHE A 214 5.15 7.29 -1.62
C PHE A 214 6.23 6.78 -2.57
N TYR A 215 6.02 5.62 -3.16
CA TYR A 215 6.93 5.01 -4.10
C TYR A 215 6.25 4.85 -5.45
N LEU A 216 6.91 5.33 -6.51
CA LEU A 216 6.44 5.22 -7.89
C LEU A 216 7.35 4.28 -8.67
N ILE A 217 6.76 3.29 -9.34
CA ILE A 217 7.46 2.32 -10.17
C ILE A 217 6.78 2.25 -11.55
N PRO A 218 7.08 3.18 -12.48
CA PRO A 218 6.52 3.18 -13.82
C PRO A 218 7.14 2.08 -14.69
N ASN A 219 6.39 1.59 -15.68
CA ASN A 219 6.80 0.49 -16.56
C ASN A 219 7.19 -0.77 -15.78
N PHE A 220 6.46 -1.07 -14.71
CA PHE A 220 6.68 -2.25 -13.88
C PHE A 220 6.38 -3.52 -14.67
N ILE A 221 7.39 -4.39 -14.77
CA ILE A 221 7.30 -5.72 -15.38
C ILE A 221 7.79 -6.73 -14.34
N LEU A 222 6.91 -7.66 -13.95
CA LEU A 222 7.18 -8.63 -12.88
C LEU A 222 8.44 -9.46 -13.12
N ASP A 223 8.72 -9.86 -14.37
CA ASP A 223 9.93 -10.62 -14.71
C ASP A 223 11.24 -9.86 -14.45
N GLN A 224 11.18 -8.53 -14.39
CA GLN A 224 12.33 -7.65 -14.15
C GLN A 224 12.43 -7.19 -12.69
N VAL A 225 11.55 -7.67 -11.81
CA VAL A 225 11.39 -7.23 -10.40
C VAL A 225 12.71 -7.10 -9.62
N ARG A 226 13.72 -7.93 -9.89
CA ARG A 226 15.03 -7.89 -9.21
C ARG A 226 15.89 -6.68 -9.55
N ASN A 227 15.64 -6.03 -10.69
CA ASN A 227 16.45 -4.93 -11.21
C ASN A 227 15.74 -3.58 -11.06
N ILE A 228 14.66 -3.52 -10.30
CA ILE A 228 13.85 -2.33 -10.10
C ILE A 228 14.33 -1.58 -8.85
N GLN A 229 14.47 -0.26 -8.99
CA GLN A 229 14.66 0.65 -7.88
C GLN A 229 13.46 1.60 -7.79
N PRO A 230 12.59 1.47 -6.77
CA PRO A 230 11.45 2.35 -6.61
C PRO A 230 11.85 3.82 -6.44
N LYS A 231 11.14 4.72 -7.12
CA LYS A 231 11.33 6.17 -6.94
C LYS A 231 10.59 6.61 -5.68
N LYS A 232 11.34 7.01 -4.66
CA LYS A 232 10.82 7.41 -3.35
C LYS A 232 10.53 8.91 -3.28
N TYR A 233 9.36 9.26 -2.75
CA TYR A 233 8.91 10.62 -2.48
C TYR A 233 8.51 10.74 -1.01
N LEU A 234 8.75 11.91 -0.41
CA LEU A 234 8.22 12.25 0.90
C LEU A 234 6.76 12.69 0.74
N LEU A 235 5.85 12.09 1.50
CA LEU A 235 4.49 12.57 1.63
C LEU A 235 4.47 13.68 2.69
N PRO A 236 4.01 14.91 2.37
CA PRO A 236 3.99 16.04 3.30
C PRO A 236 2.82 15.92 4.30
N LEU A 237 2.75 14.80 5.01
CA LEU A 237 1.76 14.51 6.05
C LEU A 237 2.45 14.47 7.41
N GLU A 238 1.98 15.30 8.34
CA GLU A 238 2.41 15.26 9.74
C GLU A 238 1.44 14.40 10.54
N LYS A 239 1.98 13.48 11.38
CA LYS A 239 1.20 12.67 12.33
C LYS A 239 0.02 11.93 11.65
N ALA A 240 0.31 11.31 10.53
CA ALA A 240 -0.60 10.41 9.84
C ALA A 240 0.13 9.10 9.61
N GLN A 241 -0.57 7.98 9.79
CA GLN A 241 -0.11 6.66 9.41
C GLN A 241 -0.86 6.27 8.15
N VAL A 242 -0.19 6.31 6.99
CA VAL A 242 -0.80 5.98 5.68
C VAL A 242 -0.78 4.47 5.50
N GLU A 243 -1.95 3.86 5.44
CA GLU A 243 -2.12 2.40 5.44
C GLU A 243 -2.89 1.88 4.22
N ALA A 244 -3.31 2.73 3.29
CA ALA A 244 -3.87 2.24 2.02
C ALA A 244 -3.56 3.17 0.85
N ILE A 245 -3.51 2.60 -0.36
CA ILE A 245 -3.35 3.34 -1.61
C ILE A 245 -4.21 2.74 -2.73
N LYS A 246 -4.77 3.59 -3.58
CA LYS A 246 -5.41 3.19 -4.84
C LYS A 246 -5.04 4.13 -5.99
N ILE A 247 -4.65 3.59 -7.12
CA ILE A 247 -4.36 4.32 -8.35
C ILE A 247 -5.68 4.80 -8.97
N ILE A 248 -5.75 6.09 -9.29
CA ILE A 248 -6.83 6.67 -10.08
C ILE A 248 -6.40 6.74 -11.54
N ASP A 249 -5.19 7.27 -11.77
CA ASP A 249 -4.50 7.30 -13.06
C ASP A 249 -2.99 7.47 -12.84
N LYS A 250 -2.23 7.76 -13.90
CA LYS A 250 -0.76 7.91 -13.86
C LYS A 250 -0.23 8.92 -12.83
N ASN A 251 -1.02 9.94 -12.51
CA ASN A 251 -0.60 11.08 -11.70
C ASN A 251 -1.49 11.29 -10.46
N HIS A 252 -2.62 10.59 -10.35
CA HIS A 252 -3.56 10.77 -9.25
C HIS A 252 -3.77 9.46 -8.47
N PHE A 253 -3.79 9.58 -7.15
CA PHE A 253 -3.91 8.44 -6.24
C PHE A 253 -4.83 8.77 -5.07
N TRP A 254 -5.61 7.81 -4.61
CA TRP A 254 -6.24 7.85 -3.30
C TRP A 254 -5.29 7.24 -2.27
N ILE A 255 -5.21 7.82 -1.07
CA ILE A 255 -4.63 7.16 0.10
C ILE A 255 -5.52 7.33 1.31
N THR A 256 -5.42 6.44 2.28
CA THR A 256 -6.04 6.64 3.60
C THR A 256 -5.02 6.72 4.71
N SER A 257 -5.34 7.48 5.76
CA SER A 257 -4.63 7.42 7.03
C SER A 257 -5.55 7.06 8.19
N GLU A 258 -5.03 6.29 9.14
CA GLU A 258 -5.73 5.94 10.39
C GLU A 258 -5.95 7.17 11.31
N ASP A 259 -6.75 6.96 12.36
CA ASP A 259 -6.92 7.90 13.47
C ASP A 259 -5.86 7.71 14.56
N GLU A 260 -4.91 8.65 14.64
CA GLU A 260 -3.80 8.67 15.61
C GLU A 260 -4.18 9.26 16.98
N GLY A 261 -5.40 8.99 17.47
CA GLY A 261 -5.77 9.22 18.88
C GLY A 261 -6.45 10.56 19.19
N GLY A 262 -7.19 11.15 18.24
CA GLY A 262 -8.04 12.31 18.55
C GLY A 262 -8.77 12.95 17.37
N GLY A 263 -8.70 12.34 16.18
CA GLY A 263 -9.23 12.89 14.94
C GLY A 263 -10.24 11.97 14.29
N HIS A 264 -10.26 12.04 12.97
CA HIS A 264 -10.97 11.11 12.12
C HIS A 264 -9.94 10.48 11.18
N PRO A 265 -10.12 9.21 10.79
CA PRO A 265 -9.42 8.66 9.63
C PRO A 265 -9.64 9.59 8.43
N ARG A 266 -8.67 9.66 7.52
CA ARG A 266 -8.72 10.59 6.38
C ARG A 266 -8.50 9.86 5.08
N LEU A 267 -9.26 10.26 4.06
CA LEU A 267 -9.01 9.94 2.66
C LEU A 267 -8.31 11.15 2.04
N PHE A 268 -7.22 10.93 1.30
CA PHE A 268 -6.54 11.99 0.57
C PHE A 268 -6.50 11.68 -0.91
N LYS A 269 -6.67 12.72 -1.73
CA LYS A 269 -6.27 12.68 -3.14
C LYS A 269 -4.86 13.24 -3.27
N ILE A 270 -3.95 12.41 -3.76
CA ILE A 270 -2.59 12.78 -4.13
C ILE A 270 -2.58 13.16 -5.60
N THR A 271 -1.98 14.29 -5.93
CA THR A 271 -1.60 14.65 -7.31
C THR A 271 -0.07 14.77 -7.38
N LEU A 272 0.53 14.08 -8.35
CA LEU A 272 1.95 14.16 -8.67
C LEU A 272 2.16 15.02 -9.93
N ASP A 273 2.79 16.19 -9.74
CA ASP A 273 3.15 17.13 -10.83
C ASP A 273 4.49 16.79 -11.50
#